data_AF-A0A4Y2HYQ7-F1
#
_entry.id   AF-A0A4Y2HYQ7-F1
#
_cell.length_a   1.000
_cell.length_b   1.000
_cell.length_c   1.000
_cell.angle_alpha   90.00
_cell.angle_beta   90.00
_cell.angle_gamma   90.00
#
_symmetry.space_group_name_H-M   'P 1'
#
loop_
_entity.id
_entity.type
_entity.pdbx_description
1 polymer ?
#
loop_
_entity_poly.entity_id
_entity_poly.type
_entity_poly.pdbx_seq_one_letter_code
_entity_poly.pdbx_strand_id
1 'polypeptide(L)'
;MRKLEVAGCDGIVTNTGWENGAINRIENHVGRPVQWSICILHFNELPFRHIFQHIDRQATGPKSFSGPIGQQPTCYEKLPVVDYEPIDCSISDIDRNLLSKDQQYLLDISNAITLRHCPEDLANRDPGPLFHSRWLTGSKLILRLYKVHQIHSET
;
A
#
# COMPACT_ATOMS: atom_id res chain seq x y z
N MET A 1 -39.14 4.77 -11.11
CA MET A 1 -38.10 3.83 -10.62
C MET A 1 -36.75 4.48 -10.90
N ARG A 2 -35.81 4.50 -9.94
CA ARG A 2 -34.47 5.08 -10.17
C ARG A 2 -33.59 4.04 -10.88
N LYS A 3 -32.88 4.46 -11.93
CA LYS A 3 -31.99 3.60 -12.75
C LYS A 3 -30.58 3.63 -12.15
N LEU A 4 -29.96 2.46 -11.97
CA LEU A 4 -28.57 2.35 -11.50
C LEU A 4 -27.59 2.70 -12.63
N GLU A 5 -26.97 3.87 -12.61
CA GLU A 5 -26.11 4.29 -13.74
C GLU A 5 -24.63 3.99 -13.51
N VAL A 6 -24.16 4.11 -12.26
CA VAL A 6 -22.74 3.97 -11.89
C VAL A 6 -22.60 3.01 -10.73
N ALA A 7 -21.62 2.10 -10.81
CA ALA A 7 -21.21 1.24 -9.71
C ALA A 7 -19.78 1.61 -9.28
N GLY A 8 -19.63 1.98 -8.01
CA GLY A 8 -18.32 2.27 -7.41
C GLY A 8 -17.88 1.14 -6.48
N CYS A 9 -16.66 0.66 -6.64
CA CYS A 9 -16.06 -0.35 -5.77
C CYS A 9 -14.53 -0.29 -5.81
N ASP A 10 -13.86 -1.08 -4.98
CA ASP A 10 -12.42 -1.29 -5.14
C ASP A 10 -12.10 -2.14 -6.39
N GLY A 11 -10.87 -2.03 -6.89
CA GLY A 11 -10.42 -2.74 -8.07
C GLY A 11 -10.03 -4.21 -7.87
N ILE A 12 -10.42 -4.86 -6.78
CA ILE A 12 -10.02 -6.27 -6.54
C ILE A 12 -10.84 -7.23 -7.41
N VAL A 13 -10.28 -8.42 -7.68
CA VAL A 13 -10.89 -9.43 -8.56
C VAL A 13 -12.28 -9.87 -8.11
N THR A 14 -12.59 -9.85 -6.81
CA THR A 14 -13.94 -10.20 -6.32
C THR A 14 -15.00 -9.17 -6.74
N ASN A 15 -14.59 -7.94 -7.01
CA ASN A 15 -15.50 -6.86 -7.41
C ASN A 15 -15.53 -6.64 -8.92
N THR A 16 -14.36 -6.67 -9.57
CA THR A 16 -14.18 -6.38 -11.02
C THR A 16 -13.98 -7.62 -11.89
N GLY A 17 -13.98 -8.82 -11.30
CA GLY A 17 -13.79 -10.08 -12.02
C GLY A 17 -14.81 -10.28 -13.13
N TRP A 18 -14.32 -10.71 -14.30
CA TRP A 18 -15.14 -10.92 -15.51
C TRP A 18 -16.19 -12.03 -15.31
N GLU A 19 -15.89 -13.00 -14.46
CA GLU A 19 -16.81 -14.06 -14.04
C GLU A 19 -17.10 -13.92 -12.54
N ASN A 20 -18.37 -13.93 -12.16
CA ASN A 20 -18.85 -13.87 -10.78
C ASN A 20 -18.45 -12.63 -9.96
N GLY A 21 -17.75 -11.65 -10.55
CA GLY A 21 -17.44 -10.38 -9.89
C GLY A 21 -18.71 -9.63 -9.49
N ALA A 22 -18.63 -8.81 -8.44
CA ALA A 22 -19.78 -8.05 -7.93
C ALA A 22 -20.43 -7.20 -9.03
N ILE A 23 -19.65 -6.48 -9.84
CA ILE A 23 -20.20 -5.68 -10.94
C ILE A 23 -20.79 -6.57 -12.04
N ASN A 24 -20.11 -7.67 -12.42
CA ASN A 24 -20.65 -8.62 -13.40
C ASN A 24 -22.02 -9.16 -12.97
N ARG A 25 -22.18 -9.52 -11.69
CA ARG A 25 -23.47 -9.97 -11.12
C ARG A 25 -24.53 -8.88 -11.18
N ILE A 26 -24.17 -7.63 -10.88
CA ILE A 26 -25.07 -6.48 -10.96
C ILE A 26 -25.50 -6.24 -12.42
N GLU A 27 -24.58 -6.24 -13.37
CA GLU A 27 -24.86 -6.04 -14.80
C GLU A 27 -25.78 -7.12 -15.35
N ASN A 28 -25.55 -8.39 -14.96
CA ASN A 28 -26.43 -9.51 -15.31
C ASN A 28 -27.84 -9.35 -14.73
N HIS A 29 -27.96 -8.88 -13.48
CA HIS A 29 -29.26 -8.65 -12.85
C HIS A 29 -30.02 -7.47 -13.47
N VAL A 30 -29.31 -6.40 -13.83
CA VAL A 30 -29.88 -5.19 -14.44
C VAL A 30 -30.09 -5.36 -15.95
N GLY A 31 -29.49 -6.40 -16.56
CA GLY A 31 -29.62 -6.73 -17.99
C GLY A 31 -28.88 -5.76 -18.92
N ARG A 32 -27.88 -5.04 -18.42
CA ARG A 32 -27.05 -4.11 -19.21
C ARG A 32 -25.76 -3.73 -18.48
N PRO A 33 -24.76 -3.21 -19.22
CA PRO A 33 -23.59 -2.60 -18.61
C PRO A 33 -23.94 -1.40 -17.72
N VAL A 34 -23.14 -1.19 -16.68
CA VAL A 34 -23.14 0.02 -15.83
C VAL A 34 -21.83 0.76 -16.02
N GLN A 35 -21.79 2.06 -15.72
CA GLN A 35 -20.51 2.79 -15.70
C GLN A 35 -19.71 2.37 -14.47
N TRP A 36 -18.43 2.05 -14.65
CA TRP A 36 -17.57 1.62 -13.56
C TRP A 36 -16.82 2.83 -12.98
N SER A 37 -16.94 3.01 -11.67
CA SER A 37 -16.16 3.99 -10.89
C SER A 37 -15.22 3.24 -9.94
N ILE A 38 -14.17 2.65 -10.51
CA ILE A 38 -13.28 1.74 -9.78
C ILE A 38 -12.20 2.51 -9.02
N CYS A 39 -11.99 2.14 -7.77
CA CYS A 39 -10.85 2.62 -6.99
C CYS A 39 -9.58 1.87 -7.40
N ILE A 40 -8.63 2.60 -7.98
CA ILE A 40 -7.33 2.12 -8.48
C ILE A 40 -6.27 2.06 -7.35
N LEU A 41 -6.69 2.12 -6.08
CA LEU A 41 -5.76 2.18 -4.94
C LEU A 41 -4.75 1.02 -4.92
N HIS A 42 -5.18 -0.19 -5.31
CA HIS A 42 -4.31 -1.38 -5.38
C HIS A 42 -3.31 -1.34 -6.56
N PHE A 43 -3.49 -0.46 -7.54
CA PHE A 43 -2.50 -0.28 -8.61
C PHE A 43 -1.28 0.51 -8.13
N ASN A 44 -1.46 1.38 -7.13
CA ASN A 44 -0.36 2.08 -6.47
C ASN A 44 0.61 1.10 -5.79
N GLU A 45 0.22 -0.16 -5.59
CA GLU A 45 1.05 -1.19 -4.97
C GLU A 45 2.05 -1.78 -5.94
N LEU A 46 1.74 -1.79 -7.23
CA LEU A 46 2.55 -2.47 -8.24
C LEU A 46 3.97 -1.93 -8.33
N PRO A 47 4.22 -0.60 -8.34
CA PRO A 47 5.58 -0.06 -8.38
C PRO A 47 6.41 -0.41 -7.14
N PHE A 48 5.76 -0.67 -6.01
CA PHE A 48 6.41 -0.91 -4.72
C PHE A 48 6.37 -2.39 -4.30
N ARG A 49 5.77 -3.26 -5.10
CA ARG A 49 5.51 -4.67 -4.77
C ARG A 49 6.78 -5.41 -4.37
N HIS A 50 7.89 -5.14 -5.06
CA HIS A 50 9.18 -5.77 -4.76
C HIS A 50 9.68 -5.41 -3.35
N ILE A 51 9.55 -4.14 -2.96
CA ILE A 51 9.90 -3.65 -1.63
C ILE A 51 9.03 -4.33 -0.57
N PHE A 52 7.71 -4.41 -0.79
CA PHE A 52 6.82 -5.08 0.16
C PHE A 52 7.07 -6.58 0.27
N GLN A 53 7.34 -7.25 -0.84
CA GLN A 53 7.72 -8.66 -0.84
C GLN A 53 9.02 -8.91 -0.07
N HIS A 54 9.98 -7.99 -0.15
CA HIS A 54 11.23 -8.09 0.61
C HIS A 54 11.00 -7.91 2.11
N ILE A 55 10.20 -6.92 2.50
CA ILE A 55 10.02 -6.55 3.92
C ILE A 55 9.05 -7.51 4.63
N ASP A 56 7.94 -7.87 3.99
CA ASP A 56 6.83 -8.57 4.64
C ASP A 56 6.51 -9.94 4.01
N ARG A 57 7.38 -10.43 3.11
CA ARG A 57 7.16 -11.66 2.32
C ARG A 57 5.91 -11.54 1.43
N GLN A 58 5.59 -12.57 0.65
CA GLN A 58 4.34 -12.54 -0.13
C GLN A 58 3.14 -12.54 0.81
N ALA A 59 2.33 -11.49 0.76
CA ALA A 59 1.03 -11.46 1.42
C ALA A 59 0.13 -12.56 0.84
N THR A 60 -0.36 -13.46 1.69
CA THR A 60 -1.25 -14.58 1.32
C THR A 60 -2.71 -14.14 1.15
N GLY A 61 -3.03 -12.87 1.37
CA GLY A 61 -4.37 -12.31 1.18
C GLY A 61 -4.48 -10.80 1.45
N PRO A 62 -5.65 -10.19 1.17
CA PRO A 62 -5.84 -8.73 1.21
C PRO A 62 -5.73 -8.08 2.59
N LYS A 63 -5.70 -8.90 3.66
CA LYS A 63 -5.75 -8.44 5.06
C LYS A 63 -4.63 -9.01 5.93
N SER A 64 -3.68 -9.72 5.35
CA SER A 64 -2.68 -10.46 6.13
C SER A 64 -1.28 -10.12 5.65
N PHE A 65 -0.59 -9.35 6.50
CA PHE A 65 0.85 -9.29 6.50
C PHE A 65 1.41 -10.61 7.02
N SER A 66 2.36 -11.20 6.31
CA SER A 66 2.90 -12.53 6.62
C SER A 66 4.33 -12.49 7.16
N GLY A 67 4.95 -11.31 7.12
CA GLY A 67 6.28 -11.08 7.63
C GLY A 67 6.30 -10.73 9.12
N PRO A 68 7.45 -10.92 9.78
CA PRO A 68 7.63 -10.59 11.19
C PRO A 68 7.42 -9.09 11.47
N ILE A 69 7.62 -8.23 10.47
CA ILE A 69 7.43 -6.78 10.58
C ILE A 69 5.94 -6.43 10.57
N GLY A 70 5.15 -6.95 9.62
CA GLY A 70 3.73 -6.64 9.54
C GLY A 70 2.86 -7.41 10.55
N GLN A 71 3.42 -8.42 11.24
CA GLN A 71 2.74 -9.14 12.34
C GLN A 71 3.01 -8.58 13.74
N GLN A 72 3.97 -7.66 13.90
CA GLN A 72 4.21 -7.09 15.21
C GLN A 72 3.01 -6.25 15.68
N PRO A 73 2.68 -6.27 16.98
CA PRO A 73 1.77 -5.32 17.59
C PRO A 73 2.57 -4.29 18.40
N THR A 74 2.48 -2.97 18.12
CA THR A 74 2.49 -1.84 19.11
C THR A 74 2.90 -0.47 18.53
N CYS A 75 2.58 0.60 19.26
CA CYS A 75 2.72 2.03 18.95
C CYS A 75 4.09 2.46 18.34
N TYR A 76 4.14 2.56 17.00
CA TYR A 76 5.36 2.82 16.22
C TYR A 76 5.69 4.31 15.99
N GLU A 77 4.78 5.20 16.36
CA GLU A 77 4.89 6.66 16.13
C GLU A 77 6.12 7.27 16.82
N LYS A 78 6.64 6.61 17.85
CA LYS A 78 7.70 7.11 18.73
C LYS A 78 9.06 6.45 18.54
N LEU A 79 9.21 5.52 17.60
CA LEU A 79 10.46 4.79 17.42
C LEU A 79 11.45 5.62 16.58
N PRO A 80 12.72 5.75 17.01
CA PRO A 80 13.74 6.46 16.25
C PRO A 80 14.11 5.68 15.00
N VAL A 81 14.43 6.40 13.92
CA VAL A 81 14.98 5.81 12.69
C VAL A 81 16.37 5.28 13.00
N VAL A 82 16.63 4.01 12.68
CA VAL A 82 17.95 3.37 12.82
C VAL A 82 18.54 3.05 11.44
N ASP A 83 19.81 2.65 11.39
CA ASP A 83 20.45 2.24 10.14
C ASP A 83 19.80 0.96 9.57
N TYR A 84 19.62 0.92 8.24
CA TYR A 84 19.00 -0.20 7.52
C TYR A 84 19.74 -0.49 6.21
N GLU A 85 19.67 -1.73 5.71
CA GLU A 85 20.18 -2.17 4.40
C GLU A 85 19.30 -1.65 3.25
N PRO A 86 19.88 -1.26 2.10
CA PRO A 86 19.07 -0.85 0.98
C PRO A 86 18.39 -2.06 0.36
N ILE A 87 17.17 -1.84 -0.11
CA ILE A 87 16.50 -2.81 -0.98
C ILE A 87 16.79 -2.41 -2.41
N ASP A 88 17.52 -3.26 -3.13
CA ASP A 88 17.75 -3.09 -4.57
C ASP A 88 16.40 -3.20 -5.31
N CYS A 89 15.90 -2.05 -5.75
CA CYS A 89 14.62 -1.93 -6.42
C CYS A 89 14.63 -0.68 -7.31
N SER A 90 14.21 -0.81 -8.56
CA SER A 90 13.94 0.33 -9.42
C SER A 90 12.49 0.77 -9.24
N ILE A 91 12.29 1.89 -8.55
CA ILE A 91 10.98 2.56 -8.53
C ILE A 91 10.88 3.36 -9.82
N SER A 92 9.82 3.16 -10.59
CA SER A 92 9.60 3.92 -11.83
C SER A 92 9.55 5.42 -11.57
N ASP A 93 9.95 6.22 -12.55
CA ASP A 93 9.80 7.68 -12.48
C ASP A 93 8.31 8.03 -12.55
N ILE A 94 7.76 8.51 -11.43
CA ILE A 94 6.34 8.83 -11.26
C ILE A 94 6.22 10.35 -11.14
N ASP A 95 5.38 10.96 -11.98
CA ASP A 95 5.08 12.39 -11.87
C ASP A 95 4.41 12.69 -10.52
N ARG A 96 5.16 13.40 -9.67
CA ARG A 96 4.76 13.80 -8.32
C ARG A 96 3.49 14.65 -8.30
N ASN A 97 3.21 15.40 -9.37
CA ASN A 97 2.01 16.25 -9.44
C ASN A 97 0.70 15.46 -9.53
N LEU A 98 0.78 14.19 -9.93
CA LEU A 98 -0.36 13.29 -9.99
C LEU A 98 -0.61 12.55 -8.67
N LEU A 99 0.25 12.74 -7.67
CA LEU A 99 0.20 12.02 -6.40
C LEU A 99 -0.53 12.82 -5.33
N SER A 100 -1.41 12.13 -4.60
CA SER A 100 -1.90 12.61 -3.31
C SER A 100 -0.76 12.70 -2.29
N LYS A 101 -0.97 13.46 -1.20
CA LYS A 101 0.00 13.55 -0.09
C LYS A 101 0.41 12.18 0.46
N ASP A 102 -0.53 11.25 0.50
CA ASP A 102 -0.28 9.89 0.99
C ASP A 102 0.60 9.09 0.04
N GLN A 103 0.35 9.17 -1.27
CA GLN A 103 1.16 8.53 -2.29
C GLN A 103 2.55 9.16 -2.38
N GLN A 104 2.65 10.48 -2.21
CA GLN A 104 3.93 11.19 -2.21
C GLN A 104 4.82 10.73 -1.04
N TYR A 105 4.25 10.61 0.16
CA TYR A 105 5.00 10.09 1.31
C TYR A 105 5.44 8.63 1.10
N LEU A 106 4.59 7.79 0.48
CA LEU A 106 4.96 6.43 0.12
C LEU A 106 6.15 6.41 -0.87
N LEU A 107 6.12 7.25 -1.90
CA LEU A 107 7.22 7.38 -2.86
C LEU A 107 8.51 7.87 -2.19
N ASP A 108 8.41 8.89 -1.32
CA ASP A 108 9.57 9.47 -0.63
C ASP A 108 10.23 8.43 0.30
N ILE A 109 9.44 7.68 1.07
CA ILE A 109 9.98 6.68 2.00
C ILE A 109 10.56 5.45 1.28
N SER A 110 9.94 5.03 0.17
CA SER A 110 10.48 3.95 -0.67
C SER A 110 11.81 4.35 -1.32
N ASN A 111 11.93 5.57 -1.85
CA ASN A 111 13.20 6.08 -2.36
C ASN A 111 14.28 6.17 -1.28
N ALA A 112 13.91 6.60 -0.07
CA ALA A 112 14.84 6.64 1.06
C ALA A 112 15.40 5.26 1.38
N ILE A 113 14.55 4.22 1.33
CA ILE A 113 14.95 2.83 1.57
C ILE A 113 15.90 2.33 0.48
N THR A 114 15.57 2.55 -0.78
CA THR A 114 16.43 2.15 -1.91
C THR A 114 17.79 2.86 -1.90
N LEU A 115 17.83 4.14 -1.48
CA LEU A 115 19.05 4.96 -1.51
C LEU A 115 19.85 4.97 -0.18
N ARG A 116 19.39 4.25 0.86
CA ARG A 116 19.88 4.36 2.26
C ARG A 116 19.95 5.80 2.80
N HIS A 117 19.15 6.72 2.27
CA HIS A 117 19.20 8.12 2.66
C HIS A 117 17.80 8.59 3.06
N CYS A 118 17.60 8.80 4.36
CA CYS A 118 16.36 9.35 4.90
C CYS A 118 16.58 10.80 5.34
N PRO A 119 16.02 11.79 4.62
CA PRO A 119 15.97 13.17 5.09
C PRO A 119 15.29 13.29 6.46
N GLU A 120 15.76 14.23 7.29
CA GLU A 120 15.24 14.45 8.65
C GLU A 120 13.77 14.90 8.64
N ASP A 121 13.37 15.71 7.66
CA ASP A 121 11.97 16.12 7.48
C ASP A 121 11.05 14.94 7.15
N LEU A 122 11.56 13.96 6.39
CA LEU A 122 10.84 12.73 6.05
C LEU A 122 10.75 11.79 7.27
N ALA A 123 11.82 11.70 8.07
CA ALA A 123 11.84 10.91 9.31
C ALA A 123 10.84 11.41 10.35
N ASN A 124 10.70 12.73 10.45
CA ASN A 124 9.81 13.38 11.42
C ASN A 124 8.37 13.55 10.91
N ARG A 125 8.07 13.19 9.66
CA ARG A 125 6.72 13.32 9.12
C ARG A 125 5.78 12.31 9.78
N ASP A 126 4.61 12.78 10.21
CA ASP A 126 3.55 11.91 10.73
C ASP A 126 2.92 11.13 9.56
N PRO A 127 2.96 9.78 9.57
CA PRO A 127 2.32 8.96 8.54
C PRO A 127 0.79 8.96 8.62
N GLY A 128 0.21 9.48 9.71
CA GLY A 128 -1.22 9.49 10.00
C GLY A 128 -1.70 8.19 10.69
N PRO A 129 -2.94 8.20 11.22
CA PRO A 129 -3.48 7.08 11.99
C PRO A 129 -3.67 5.82 11.14
N LEU A 130 -3.45 4.66 11.75
CA LEU A 130 -3.50 3.36 11.08
C LEU A 130 -4.93 2.95 10.72
N PHE A 131 -5.24 2.93 9.43
CA PHE A 131 -6.47 2.36 8.90
C PHE A 131 -6.18 1.02 8.25
N HIS A 132 -6.53 -0.08 8.92
CA HIS A 132 -6.35 -1.46 8.43
C HIS A 132 -7.03 -1.76 7.08
N SER A 133 -7.97 -0.91 6.64
CA SER A 133 -8.65 -1.02 5.34
C SER A 133 -7.91 -0.31 4.20
N ARG A 134 -6.84 0.43 4.49
CA ARG A 134 -6.08 1.21 3.52
C ARG A 134 -4.66 0.67 3.47
N TRP A 135 -4.38 -0.13 2.44
CA TRP A 135 -3.05 -0.69 2.18
C TRP A 135 -1.94 0.36 2.23
N LEU A 136 -2.18 1.57 1.71
CA LEU A 136 -1.23 2.69 1.77
C LEU A 136 -0.79 3.02 3.20
N THR A 137 -1.70 2.96 4.17
CA THR A 137 -1.38 3.28 5.57
C THR A 137 -0.57 2.17 6.24
N GLY A 138 -0.90 0.91 5.99
CA GLY A 138 -0.10 -0.23 6.48
C GLY A 138 1.29 -0.30 5.82
N SER A 139 1.35 0.01 4.53
CA SER A 139 2.57 0.06 3.72
C SER A 139 3.56 1.12 4.18
N LYS A 140 3.08 2.35 4.40
CA LYS A 140 3.86 3.43 5.00
C LYS A 140 4.49 3.04 6.34
N LEU A 141 3.74 2.28 7.14
CA LEU A 141 4.19 1.85 8.45
C LEU A 141 5.24 0.74 8.34
N ILE A 142 5.03 -0.25 7.49
CA ILE A 142 6.01 -1.34 7.25
C ILE A 142 7.34 -0.77 6.75
N LEU A 143 7.29 0.26 5.89
CA LEU A 143 8.48 0.96 5.42
C LEU A 143 9.16 1.75 6.55
N ARG A 144 8.39 2.36 7.46
CA ARG A 144 8.96 2.98 8.68
C ARG A 144 9.56 1.93 9.61
N LEU A 145 8.94 0.76 9.74
CA LEU A 145 9.40 -0.33 10.62
C LEU A 145 10.65 -1.03 10.13
N TYR A 146 10.82 -1.19 8.82
CA TYR A 146 12.06 -1.69 8.25
C TYR A 146 13.26 -0.83 8.68
N LYS A 147 13.05 0.50 8.78
CA LYS A 147 14.05 1.43 9.31
C LYS A 147 14.26 1.36 10.82
N VAL A 148 13.46 0.61 11.59
CA VAL A 148 13.57 0.49 13.06
C VAL A 148 14.09 -0.89 13.47
N HIS A 149 13.77 -1.93 12.71
CA HIS A 149 13.96 -3.33 13.15
C HIS A 149 15.32 -3.95 12.91
N GLN A 150 16.22 -3.34 12.12
CA GLN A 150 17.44 -4.04 11.71
C GLN A 150 18.51 -4.18 12.81
N ILE A 151 18.32 -3.57 13.98
CA ILE A 151 19.28 -3.66 15.10
C ILE A 151 19.06 -4.90 16.01
N HIS A 152 17.92 -5.62 15.92
CA HIS A 152 17.60 -6.69 16.90
C HIS A 152 17.69 -8.13 16.35
N SER A 153 18.27 -8.36 15.18
CA SER A 153 18.50 -9.70 14.64
C SER A 153 19.96 -10.17 14.69
N GLU A 154 20.87 -9.41 15.30
CA GLU A 154 22.31 -9.74 15.42
C GLU A 154 22.81 -9.86 16.89
N THR A 155 21.96 -10.32 17.81
CA THR A 155 22.40 -10.80 19.13
C THR A 155 21.74 -12.12 19.48
#